data_AF-A0A2V6D1N8-F1
#
_entry.id   AF-A0A2V6D1N8-F1
#
_cell.length_a   1.000
_cell.length_b   1.000
_cell.length_c   1.000
_cell.angle_alpha   90.00
_cell.angle_beta   90.00
_cell.angle_gamma   90.00
#
_symmetry.space_group_name_H-M   'P 1'
#
loop_
_entity.id
_entity.type
_entity.pdbx_description
1 polymer ?
#
loop_
_entity_poly.entity_id
_entity_poly.type
_entity_poly.pdbx_seq_one_letter_code
_entity_poly.pdbx_strand_id
1 'polypeptide(L)'
;MRFHVAREGAVLGEFEEQIFRNKVFSGEIRPNDWYWTAGFTDWRPVTEFRVARKTEPIVLDAGSAGPPAIQKQGQRSAPAIALICICALILLIGLATMAGRFKGRGPQPARVEVKAAIARGQIRVGMTADECIRMLGQPTRIERSSGSKNEQWTYERPDGPVILHFEGGVLRSF
;
A
#
# COMPACT_ATOMS: atom_id res chain seq x y z
N MET A 1 16.66 -27.15 -0.94
CA MET A 1 15.48 -26.91 -0.08
C MET A 1 14.55 -25.93 -0.79
N ARG A 2 13.23 -26.07 -0.67
CA ARG A 2 12.26 -25.16 -1.32
C ARG A 2 11.56 -24.30 -0.28
N PHE A 3 11.43 -23.02 -0.61
CA PHE A 3 10.91 -21.95 0.23
C PHE A 3 9.58 -21.50 -0.35
N HIS A 4 8.52 -21.72 0.39
CA HIS A 4 7.21 -21.16 0.12
C HIS A 4 7.17 -19.76 0.70
N VAL A 5 6.60 -18.81 -0.03
CA VAL A 5 6.51 -17.42 0.42
C VAL A 5 5.06 -16.99 0.40
N ALA A 6 4.63 -16.30 1.44
CA ALA A 6 3.29 -15.76 1.55
C ALA A 6 3.31 -14.30 2.00
N ARG A 7 2.36 -13.53 1.49
CA ARG A 7 2.13 -12.13 1.87
C ARG A 7 0.65 -11.94 2.13
N GLU A 8 0.32 -11.37 3.28
CA GLU A 8 -1.06 -11.04 3.67
C GLU A 8 -2.03 -12.25 3.56
N GLY A 9 -1.52 -13.46 3.84
CA GLY A 9 -2.31 -14.70 3.78
C GLY A 9 -2.45 -15.33 2.40
N ALA A 10 -1.81 -14.78 1.36
CA ALA A 10 -1.75 -15.38 0.03
C ALA A 10 -0.35 -15.94 -0.25
N VAL A 11 -0.26 -17.19 -0.72
CA VAL A 11 1.00 -17.80 -1.17
C VAL A 11 1.43 -17.16 -2.48
N LEU A 12 2.57 -16.46 -2.46
CA LEU A 12 3.18 -15.79 -3.61
C LEU A 12 3.88 -16.76 -4.55
N GLY A 13 4.42 -17.86 -4.02
CA GLY A 13 5.10 -18.85 -4.81
C GLY A 13 6.03 -19.75 -4.00
N GLU A 14 6.61 -20.71 -4.71
CA GLU A 14 7.63 -21.63 -4.21
C GLU A 14 8.93 -21.37 -4.97
N PHE A 15 10.03 -21.21 -4.23
CA PHE A 15 11.32 -20.88 -4.78
C PHE A 15 12.40 -21.83 -4.26
N GLU A 16 13.39 -22.14 -5.09
CA GLU A 16 14.62 -22.74 -4.59
C GLU A 16 15.35 -21.76 -3.68
N GLU A 17 16.09 -22.27 -2.70
CA GLU A 17 16.80 -21.46 -1.70
C GLU A 17 17.62 -20.32 -2.30
N GLN A 18 18.37 -20.56 -3.38
CA GLN A 18 19.17 -19.54 -4.03
C GLN A 18 18.30 -18.44 -4.65
N ILE A 19 17.17 -18.80 -5.27
CA ILE A 19 16.22 -17.85 -5.85
C ILE A 19 15.51 -17.06 -4.75
N PHE A 20 15.09 -17.73 -3.66
CA PHE A 20 14.52 -17.08 -2.49
C PHE A 20 15.48 -16.03 -1.92
N ARG A 21 16.76 -16.40 -1.71
CA ARG A 21 17.80 -15.47 -1.23
C ARG A 21 18.00 -14.28 -2.16
N ASN A 22 18.07 -14.52 -3.47
CA ASN A 22 18.20 -13.46 -4.46
C ASN A 22 17.01 -12.50 -4.42
N LYS A 23 15.78 -13.02 -4.24
CA LYS A 23 14.55 -12.24 -4.17
C LYS A 23 14.39 -11.46 -2.87
N VAL A 24 14.88 -12.00 -1.75
CA VAL A 24 14.99 -11.27 -0.48
C VAL A 24 16.01 -10.14 -0.63
N PHE A 25 17.16 -10.40 -1.25
CA PHE A 25 18.20 -9.39 -1.45
C PHE A 25 17.78 -8.29 -2.45
N SER A 26 17.06 -8.65 -3.52
CA SER A 26 16.53 -7.70 -4.48
C SER A 26 15.33 -6.89 -3.95
N GLY A 27 14.78 -7.26 -2.79
CA GLY A 27 13.62 -6.61 -2.16
C GLY A 27 12.26 -7.00 -2.76
N GLU A 28 12.23 -7.99 -3.67
CA GLU A 28 10.99 -8.54 -4.22
C GLU A 28 10.18 -9.27 -3.13
N ILE A 29 10.88 -10.04 -2.29
CA ILE A 29 10.36 -10.58 -1.04
C ILE A 29 10.68 -9.57 0.06
N ARG A 30 9.63 -9.10 0.73
CA ARG A 30 9.70 -8.05 1.76
C ARG A 30 10.04 -8.67 3.11
N PRO A 31 10.64 -7.89 4.03
CA PRO A 31 10.89 -8.35 5.40
C PRO A 31 9.62 -8.80 6.14
N ASN A 32 8.48 -8.17 5.85
CA ASN A 32 7.18 -8.51 6.45
C ASN A 32 6.47 -9.70 5.78
N ASP A 33 7.08 -10.30 4.76
CA ASP A 33 6.56 -11.53 4.18
C ASP A 33 6.84 -12.71 5.09
N TRP A 34 6.13 -13.79 4.85
CA TRP A 34 6.29 -15.05 5.55
C TRP A 34 6.93 -16.05 4.61
N TYR A 35 7.80 -16.89 5.15
CA TYR A 35 8.35 -18.03 4.44
C TYR A 35 8.15 -19.32 5.24
N TRP A 36 8.02 -20.42 4.52
CA TRP A 36 7.95 -21.74 5.09
C TRP A 36 8.79 -22.69 4.27
N THR A 37 9.41 -23.66 4.92
CA THR A 37 10.21 -24.69 4.29
C THR A 37 9.87 -26.03 4.93
N ALA A 38 10.04 -27.11 4.18
CA ALA A 38 9.91 -28.47 4.73
C ALA A 38 10.78 -28.62 5.99
N GLY A 39 10.15 -28.98 7.11
CA GLY A 39 10.80 -29.08 8.43
C GLY A 39 10.40 -27.99 9.43
N PHE A 40 9.66 -26.96 9.03
CA PHE A 40 9.07 -25.99 9.96
C PHE A 40 7.62 -26.37 10.31
N THR A 41 7.25 -26.20 11.58
CA THR A 41 5.87 -26.42 12.06
C THR A 41 4.94 -25.30 11.60
N ASP A 42 5.45 -24.07 11.55
CA ASP A 42 4.70 -22.87 11.21
C ASP A 42 5.47 -21.98 10.23
N TRP A 43 4.74 -21.07 9.58
CA TRP A 43 5.34 -20.00 8.77
C TRP A 43 6.17 -19.08 9.65
N ARG A 44 7.34 -18.68 9.15
CA ARG A 44 8.25 -17.76 9.83
C ARG A 44 8.36 -16.45 9.07
N PRO A 45 8.52 -15.30 9.73
CA PRO A 45 8.68 -14.04 9.03
C PRO A 45 10.05 -13.98 8.34
N VAL A 46 10.13 -13.36 7.17
CA VAL A 46 11.37 -13.22 6.40
C VAL A 46 12.43 -12.41 7.16
N THR A 47 12.05 -11.54 8.09
CA THR A 47 13.00 -10.91 9.03
C THR A 47 13.80 -11.89 9.88
N GLU A 48 13.24 -13.08 10.17
CA GLU A 48 13.95 -14.15 10.88
C GLU A 48 14.83 -14.98 9.96
N PHE A 49 14.74 -14.79 8.64
CA PHE A 49 15.67 -15.38 7.69
C PHE A 49 17.05 -14.72 7.86
N ARG A 50 17.82 -15.25 8.80
CA ARG A 50 19.23 -14.89 8.93
C ARG A 50 19.96 -15.52 7.75
N VAL A 51 20.63 -14.69 6.96
CA VAL A 51 21.60 -15.14 5.96
C VAL A 51 22.74 -15.83 6.71
N ALA A 52 22.55 -17.08 7.07
CA ALA A 52 23.52 -17.86 7.82
C ALA A 52 24.69 -18.15 6.88
N ARG A 53 25.78 -17.39 7.03
CA ARG A 53 27.09 -18.01 6.87
C ARG A 53 27.14 -19.14 7.90
N LYS A 54 27.24 -20.38 7.39
CA LYS A 54 27.74 -21.58 8.09
C LYS A 54 26.74 -22.32 9.02
N THR A 55 26.17 -23.39 8.45
CA THR A 55 25.97 -24.74 9.00
C THR A 55 25.58 -24.91 10.47
N GLU A 56 24.32 -25.27 10.74
CA GLU A 56 23.96 -26.25 11.77
C GLU A 56 22.86 -27.19 11.24
N PRO A 57 22.96 -28.52 11.43
CA PRO A 57 21.96 -29.48 10.95
C PRO A 57 20.77 -29.52 11.92
N ILE A 58 19.57 -29.23 11.41
CA ILE A 58 18.32 -29.29 12.19
C ILE A 58 17.87 -30.75 12.23
N VAL A 59 17.82 -31.31 13.45
CA VAL A 59 17.31 -32.64 13.77
C VAL A 59 15.81 -32.70 13.47
N LEU A 60 15.38 -33.70 12.70
CA LEU A 60 14.01 -33.93 12.26
C LEU A 60 13.16 -34.55 13.37
N ASP A 61 11.94 -34.04 13.56
CA ASP A 61 10.83 -34.82 14.14
C ASP A 61 9.75 -34.99 13.06
N ALA A 62 9.40 -36.26 12.80
CA ALA A 62 8.65 -36.69 11.65
C ALA A 62 7.14 -36.69 11.95
N GLY A 63 6.48 -35.56 11.68
CA GLY A 63 5.02 -35.44 11.72
C GLY A 63 4.47 -35.04 10.35
N SER A 64 3.87 -35.99 9.64
CA SER A 64 3.18 -35.78 8.36
C SER A 64 1.98 -34.84 8.55
N ALA A 65 2.05 -33.64 7.99
CA ALA A 65 0.90 -32.75 7.80
C ALA A 65 1.11 -31.91 6.54
N GLY A 66 0.23 -32.09 5.54
CA GLY A 66 0.12 -31.15 4.41
C GLY A 66 -0.29 -29.76 4.88
N PRO A 67 -0.17 -28.72 4.03
CA PRO A 67 -0.43 -27.34 4.43
C PRO A 67 -1.87 -27.20 4.98
N PRO A 68 -2.05 -26.84 6.26
CA PRO A 68 -3.38 -26.63 6.81
C PRO A 68 -3.95 -25.31 6.28
N ALA A 69 -5.25 -25.31 6.00
CA ALA A 69 -6.00 -24.09 5.80
C ALA A 69 -5.86 -23.21 7.07
N ILE A 70 -5.39 -21.98 6.91
CA ILE A 70 -5.22 -21.00 7.99
C ILE A 70 -6.60 -20.77 8.66
N GLN A 71 -6.80 -21.36 9.84
CA GLN A 71 -8.00 -21.16 10.66
C GLN A 71 -7.87 -19.85 11.45
N LYS A 72 -8.88 -18.99 11.32
CA LYS A 72 -9.08 -17.83 12.20
C LYS A 72 -9.44 -18.32 13.61
N GLN A 73 -8.67 -17.96 14.62
CA GLN A 73 -9.12 -18.09 16.02
C GLN A 73 -8.78 -16.82 16.80
N GLY A 74 -9.83 -16.13 17.24
CA GLY A 74 -9.74 -14.90 18.02
C GLY A 74 -9.91 -15.12 19.54
N GLN A 75 -9.38 -14.14 20.28
CA GLN A 75 -9.80 -13.62 21.59
C GLN A 75 -9.83 -14.53 22.84
N ARG A 76 -9.12 -14.07 23.90
CA ARG A 76 -9.64 -13.78 25.27
C ARG A 76 -8.50 -13.26 26.14
N SER A 77 -8.53 -12.01 26.62
CA SER A 77 -9.02 -11.58 27.95
C SER A 77 -8.64 -10.07 28.09
N ALA A 78 -9.23 -9.16 28.86
CA ALA A 78 -10.30 -9.06 29.86
C ALA A 78 -10.53 -7.52 30.08
N PRO A 79 -11.61 -7.08 30.75
CA PRO A 79 -12.46 -5.93 30.38
C PRO A 79 -11.98 -4.52 30.80
N ALA A 80 -10.69 -4.29 31.03
CA ALA A 80 -10.16 -2.93 31.32
C ALA A 80 -9.96 -2.08 30.05
N ILE A 81 -9.83 -2.74 28.90
CA ILE A 81 -9.59 -2.08 27.60
C ILE A 81 -10.88 -1.46 27.04
N ALA A 82 -12.06 -1.95 27.44
CA ALA A 82 -13.33 -1.46 26.89
C ALA A 82 -13.61 0.01 27.22
N LEU A 83 -13.29 0.48 28.44
CA LEU A 83 -13.46 1.89 28.83
C LEU A 83 -12.45 2.82 28.16
N ILE A 84 -11.20 2.36 27.98
CA ILE A 84 -10.16 3.10 27.25
C ILE A 84 -10.51 3.16 25.76
N CYS A 85 -11.03 2.08 25.17
CA CYS A 85 -11.51 2.07 23.80
C CYS A 85 -12.72 2.97 23.60
N ILE A 86 -13.65 3.08 24.55
CA ILE A 86 -14.80 3.98 24.42
C ILE A 86 -14.36 5.45 24.46
N CYS A 87 -13.47 5.85 25.37
CA CYS A 87 -12.92 7.21 25.39
C CYS A 87 -12.05 7.52 24.16
N ALA A 88 -11.22 6.57 23.72
CA ALA A 88 -10.44 6.68 22.48
C ALA A 88 -11.33 6.70 21.24
N LEU A 89 -12.46 5.97 21.22
CA LEU A 89 -13.44 6.00 20.14
C LEU A 89 -14.17 7.33 20.09
N ILE A 90 -14.54 7.96 21.20
CA ILE A 90 -15.18 9.29 21.19
C ILE A 90 -14.18 10.36 20.70
N LEU A 91 -12.90 10.30 21.10
CA LEU A 91 -11.85 11.18 20.58
C LEU A 91 -11.49 10.88 19.10
N LEU A 92 -11.48 9.62 18.68
CA LEU A 92 -11.24 9.22 17.29
C LEU A 92 -12.43 9.52 16.39
N ILE A 93 -13.68 9.43 16.87
CA ILE A 93 -14.87 9.86 16.11
C ILE A 93 -14.89 11.39 16.00
N GLY A 94 -14.50 12.10 17.07
CA GLY A 94 -14.28 13.56 17.03
C GLY A 94 -13.25 13.97 15.97
N LEU A 95 -12.11 13.27 15.85
CA LEU A 95 -11.12 13.50 14.79
C LEU A 95 -11.51 12.92 13.41
N ALA A 96 -12.30 11.85 13.35
CA ALA A 96 -12.69 11.18 12.10
C ALA A 96 -13.74 11.96 11.31
N THR A 97 -14.42 12.94 11.90
CA THR A 97 -15.20 13.90 11.10
C THR A 97 -14.29 14.81 10.26
N MET A 98 -12.99 14.89 10.55
CA MET A 98 -12.03 15.77 9.86
C MET A 98 -11.00 15.04 8.98
N ALA A 99 -10.85 13.72 9.08
CA ALA A 99 -9.80 12.95 8.38
C ALA A 99 -10.33 12.08 7.22
N GLY A 100 -11.50 12.44 6.66
CA GLY A 100 -12.21 11.64 5.68
C GLY A 100 -11.81 11.81 4.22
N ARG A 101 -10.56 12.14 3.85
CA ARG A 101 -10.02 12.10 2.46
C ARG A 101 -8.51 11.92 2.59
N PHE A 102 -7.85 10.87 2.12
CA PHE A 102 -7.41 10.67 0.74
C PHE A 102 -6.83 9.24 0.65
N LYS A 103 -7.57 8.29 0.06
CA LYS A 103 -6.99 7.00 -0.36
C LYS A 103 -7.10 6.92 -1.87
N GLY A 104 -5.96 7.07 -2.54
CA GLY A 104 -5.81 7.07 -3.99
C GLY A 104 -6.43 5.83 -4.62
N ARG A 105 -7.41 6.06 -5.48
CA ARG A 105 -7.94 5.11 -6.46
C ARG A 105 -7.06 5.24 -7.72
N GLY A 106 -6.70 4.12 -8.36
CA GLY A 106 -5.91 4.08 -9.59
C GLY A 106 -6.49 4.96 -10.72
N PRO A 107 -5.82 5.09 -11.88
CA PRO A 107 -6.19 6.04 -12.93
C PRO A 107 -7.60 5.75 -13.42
N GLN A 108 -8.57 6.50 -12.89
CA GLN A 108 -9.91 6.54 -13.42
C GLN A 108 -9.80 7.44 -14.66
N PRO A 109 -10.17 6.97 -15.87
CA PRO A 109 -10.14 7.83 -17.05
C PRO A 109 -10.91 9.11 -16.73
N ALA A 110 -10.30 10.26 -17.03
CA ALA A 110 -10.84 11.56 -16.69
C ALA A 110 -12.32 11.62 -17.06
N ARG A 111 -13.19 11.90 -16.09
CA ARG A 111 -14.66 11.86 -16.26
C ARG A 111 -15.12 12.87 -17.33
N VAL A 112 -14.29 13.86 -17.60
CA VAL A 112 -14.42 14.89 -18.63
C VAL A 112 -13.04 15.08 -19.28
N GLU A 113 -12.99 15.21 -20.61
CA GLU A 113 -11.75 15.58 -21.30
C GLU A 113 -11.21 16.91 -20.76
N VAL A 114 -10.03 16.88 -20.14
CA VAL A 114 -9.42 18.03 -19.43
C VAL A 114 -9.31 19.27 -20.33
N LYS A 115 -8.90 19.10 -21.58
CA LYS A 115 -8.79 20.20 -22.56
C LYS A 115 -10.14 20.82 -22.88
N ALA A 116 -11.19 20.02 -22.99
CA ALA A 116 -12.55 20.54 -23.24
C ALA A 116 -13.07 21.31 -22.02
N ALA A 117 -12.78 20.85 -20.80
CA ALA A 117 -13.14 21.58 -19.58
C ALA A 117 -12.42 22.93 -19.46
N ILE A 118 -11.13 22.97 -19.81
CA ILE A 118 -10.37 24.22 -19.90
C ILE A 118 -10.94 25.14 -20.98
N ALA A 119 -11.17 24.63 -22.20
CA ALA A 119 -11.67 25.42 -23.32
C ALA A 119 -13.08 26.00 -23.07
N ARG A 120 -13.93 25.26 -22.35
CA ARG A 120 -15.26 25.73 -21.92
C ARG A 120 -15.21 26.68 -20.72
N GLY A 121 -14.02 27.02 -20.21
CA GLY A 121 -13.85 27.87 -19.03
C GLY A 121 -14.42 27.23 -17.76
N GLN A 122 -14.50 25.90 -17.71
CA GLN A 122 -14.96 25.13 -16.55
C GLN A 122 -13.82 24.91 -15.54
N ILE A 123 -12.56 24.95 -16.00
CA ILE A 123 -11.37 24.97 -15.14
C ILE A 123 -10.78 26.38 -15.16
N ARG A 124 -10.55 26.98 -14.00
CA ARG A 124 -10.08 28.37 -13.86
C ARG A 124 -9.04 28.49 -12.76
N VAL A 125 -8.10 29.42 -12.95
CA VAL A 125 -7.16 29.82 -11.89
C VAL A 125 -7.93 30.24 -10.64
N GLY A 126 -7.46 29.80 -9.47
CA GLY A 126 -8.13 30.00 -8.19
C GLY A 126 -8.98 28.81 -7.73
N MET A 127 -9.30 27.85 -8.61
CA MET A 127 -9.98 26.61 -8.20
C MET A 127 -9.11 25.78 -7.26
N THR A 128 -9.75 25.12 -6.31
CA THR A 128 -9.08 24.18 -5.40
C THR A 128 -8.75 22.86 -6.10
N ALA A 129 -7.73 22.18 -5.60
CA ALA A 129 -7.37 20.81 -5.98
C ALA A 129 -8.57 19.85 -5.93
N ASP A 130 -9.40 19.97 -4.89
CA ASP A 130 -10.60 19.16 -4.71
C ASP A 130 -11.68 19.44 -5.77
N GLU A 131 -11.89 20.70 -6.16
CA GLU A 131 -12.80 21.06 -7.25
C GLU A 131 -12.30 20.48 -8.57
N CYS A 132 -11.00 20.58 -8.85
CA CYS A 132 -10.39 20.00 -10.03
C CYS A 132 -10.55 18.47 -10.06
N ILE A 133 -10.33 17.75 -8.95
CA ILE A 133 -10.55 16.29 -8.86
C ILE A 133 -12.02 15.93 -9.10
N ARG A 134 -12.97 16.69 -8.55
CA ARG A 134 -14.41 16.41 -8.75
C ARG A 134 -14.82 16.54 -10.21
N MET A 135 -14.22 17.48 -10.94
CA MET A 135 -14.55 17.77 -12.34
C MET A 135 -13.79 16.87 -13.32
N LEU A 136 -12.49 16.76 -13.14
CA LEU A 136 -11.58 16.08 -14.07
C LEU A 136 -11.33 14.62 -13.70
N GLY A 137 -11.53 14.25 -12.44
CA GLY A 137 -11.04 12.99 -11.90
C GLY A 137 -9.61 13.10 -11.38
N GLN A 138 -9.06 11.96 -10.98
CA GLN A 138 -7.70 11.87 -10.44
C GLN A 138 -6.67 12.11 -11.56
N PRO A 139 -5.62 12.91 -11.33
CA PRO A 139 -4.51 13.03 -12.26
C PRO A 139 -3.74 11.70 -12.36
N THR A 140 -3.10 11.47 -13.51
CA THR A 140 -2.25 10.29 -13.73
C THR A 140 -1.00 10.33 -12.86
N ARG A 141 -0.45 11.52 -12.63
CA ARG A 141 0.73 11.74 -11.80
C ARG A 141 0.61 13.05 -11.02
N ILE A 142 1.14 13.06 -9.80
CA ILE A 142 1.33 14.26 -8.99
C ILE A 142 2.79 14.33 -8.55
N GLU A 143 3.46 15.42 -8.89
CA GLU A 143 4.82 15.73 -8.45
C GLU A 143 4.77 16.85 -7.41
N ARG A 144 5.47 16.64 -6.29
CA ARG A 144 5.56 17.59 -5.18
C ARG A 144 7.02 17.88 -4.90
N SER A 145 7.39 19.15 -4.91
CA SER A 145 8.75 19.56 -4.57
C SER A 145 8.91 19.61 -3.06
N SER A 146 9.92 18.92 -2.53
CA SER A 146 10.22 18.94 -1.09
C SER A 146 10.42 20.37 -0.58
N GLY A 147 9.78 20.73 0.52
CA GLY A 147 9.85 22.07 1.11
C GLY A 147 9.03 23.16 0.40
N SER A 148 8.29 22.81 -0.67
CA SER A 148 7.39 23.74 -1.37
C SER A 148 5.92 23.32 -1.24
N LYS A 149 5.02 24.31 -1.32
CA LYS A 149 3.58 24.07 -1.46
C LYS A 149 3.17 23.85 -2.92
N ASN A 150 4.12 23.82 -3.84
CA ASN A 150 3.88 23.65 -5.26
C ASN A 150 3.64 22.18 -5.59
N GLU A 151 2.59 21.93 -6.35
CA GLU A 151 2.29 20.62 -6.91
C GLU A 151 2.09 20.75 -8.41
N GLN A 152 2.61 19.77 -9.15
CA GLN A 152 2.38 19.64 -10.59
C GLN A 152 1.57 18.37 -10.83
N TRP A 153 0.42 18.51 -11.48
CA TRP A 153 -0.50 17.42 -11.74
C TRP A 153 -0.53 17.15 -13.25
N THR A 154 -0.27 15.91 -13.64
CA THR A 154 -0.26 15.49 -15.04
C THR A 154 -1.46 14.62 -15.35
N TYR A 155 -2.22 15.01 -16.38
CA TYR A 155 -3.28 14.22 -17.00
C TYR A 155 -2.80 13.72 -18.36
N GLU A 156 -2.43 12.44 -18.42
CA GLU A 156 -1.98 11.80 -19.66
C GLU A 156 -3.15 11.63 -20.64
N ARG A 157 -2.94 12.01 -21.91
CA ARG A 157 -3.93 11.89 -22.98
C ARG A 157 -3.28 11.49 -24.31
N PRO A 158 -4.04 10.89 -25.25
CA PRO A 158 -3.53 10.55 -26.57
C PRO A 158 -3.02 11.75 -27.38
N ASP A 159 -3.58 12.95 -27.15
CA ASP A 159 -3.21 14.20 -27.82
C ASP A 159 -2.11 15.00 -27.08
N GLY A 160 -1.51 14.40 -26.05
CA GLY A 160 -0.46 15.01 -25.22
C GLY A 160 -0.92 15.32 -23.79
N PRO A 161 0.02 15.31 -22.82
CA PRO A 161 -0.30 15.53 -21.41
C PRO A 161 -0.80 16.96 -21.18
N VAL A 162 -1.76 17.10 -20.28
CA VAL A 162 -2.16 18.40 -19.72
C VAL A 162 -1.59 18.51 -18.31
N ILE A 163 -0.88 19.61 -18.05
CA ILE A 163 -0.21 19.84 -16.78
C ILE A 163 -0.91 20.98 -16.07
N LEU A 164 -1.36 20.74 -14.83
CA LEU A 164 -1.91 21.77 -13.96
C LEU A 164 -0.89 22.07 -12.85
N HIS A 165 -0.69 23.35 -12.55
CA HIS A 165 0.19 23.79 -11.47
C HIS A 165 -0.63 24.32 -10.30
N PHE A 166 -0.42 23.74 -9.13
CA PHE A 166 -1.05 24.14 -7.90
C PHE A 166 -0.02 24.74 -6.94
N GLU A 167 -0.46 25.67 -6.11
CA GLU A 167 0.29 26.19 -4.98
C GLU A 167 -0.63 26.22 -3.76
N GLY A 168 -0.25 25.52 -2.69
CA GLY A 168 -1.06 25.46 -1.47
C GLY A 168 -2.45 24.85 -1.70
N GLY A 169 -2.59 23.97 -2.70
CA GLY A 169 -3.86 23.36 -3.08
C GLY A 169 -4.75 24.21 -3.98
N VAL A 170 -4.28 25.36 -4.48
CA VAL A 170 -5.02 26.24 -5.39
C VAL A 170 -4.38 26.25 -6.77
N LEU A 171 -5.19 26.11 -7.81
CA LEU A 171 -4.77 26.12 -9.20
C LEU A 171 -4.23 27.50 -9.58
N ARG A 172 -2.99 27.56 -10.05
CA ARG A 172 -2.30 28.79 -10.45
C ARG A 172 -2.18 28.93 -11.97
N SER A 173 -1.92 27.83 -12.68
CA SER A 173 -1.76 27.83 -14.14
C SER A 173 -1.95 26.44 -14.74
N PHE A 174 -2.15 26.40 -16.05
CA PHE A 174 -2.30 25.21 -16.89
C PHE A 174 -1.99 25.53 -18.36
#